data_AF-A0A1Q7J4X6-F1
#
_entry.id   AF-A0A1Q7J4X6-F1
#
_cell.length_a   1.000
_cell.length_b   1.000
_cell.length_c   1.000
_cell.angle_alpha   90.00
_cell.angle_beta   90.00
_cell.angle_gamma   90.00
#
_symmetry.space_group_name_H-M   'P 1'
#
loop_
_entity.id
_entity.type
_entity.pdbx_description
1 polymer ?
#
loop_
_entity_poly.entity_id
_entity_poly.type
_entity_poly.pdbx_seq_one_letter_code
_entity_poly.pdbx_strand_id
1 'polypeptide(L)'
;MPQTPSRTPAQFSLFQAKELVTTPEHAQVPGGLPLWLGGFVREAVQETETLRHNGAEQAAAARTALLTKLVAAARAWLDAELDTGEAAKEIGVCEETIRRAVRAGRILDRRAYPKGRHRVRRGDLQKLAGANTRSYDPTADAQSIAQLRRKV
;
A
#
# COMPACT_ATOMS: atom_id res chain seq x y z
N MET A 1 55.53 19.63 43.69
CA MET A 1 54.14 20.01 44.05
C MET A 1 53.41 20.33 42.74
N PRO A 2 52.40 19.53 42.35
CA PRO A 2 51.86 19.47 40.99
C PRO A 2 50.77 20.53 40.73
N GLN A 3 50.68 20.96 39.47
CA GLN A 3 49.71 21.92 38.95
C GLN A 3 48.29 21.32 38.93
N THR A 4 47.28 22.11 39.29
CA THR A 4 45.86 21.77 39.10
C THR A 4 45.25 22.68 38.03
N PRO A 5 44.61 22.14 36.98
CA PRO A 5 44.06 22.96 35.90
C PRO A 5 42.68 23.52 36.21
N SER A 6 42.47 24.71 35.64
CA SER A 6 41.23 25.50 35.54
C SER A 6 40.03 24.68 35.06
N ARG A 7 38.88 24.89 35.70
CA ARG A 7 37.60 24.25 35.37
C ARG A 7 36.66 25.29 34.73
N THR A 8 36.69 25.39 33.41
CA THR A 8 35.71 26.15 32.61
C THR A 8 34.46 25.27 32.40
N PRO A 9 33.23 25.77 32.58
CA PRO A 9 32.04 25.00 32.24
C PRO A 9 31.90 24.89 30.71
N ALA A 10 31.89 23.66 30.21
CA ALA A 10 31.57 23.36 28.82
C ALA A 10 30.13 23.79 28.52
N GLN A 11 29.97 24.81 27.68
CA GLN A 11 28.70 25.12 27.03
C GLN A 11 28.33 23.95 26.11
N PHE A 12 27.25 23.25 26.47
CA PHE A 12 26.58 22.30 25.59
C PHE A 12 26.04 23.04 24.35
N SER A 13 26.74 22.92 23.22
CA SER A 13 26.16 23.23 21.91
C SER A 13 25.29 22.05 21.47
N LEU A 14 23.99 22.16 21.72
CA LEU A 14 22.97 21.13 21.43
C LEU A 14 22.11 21.50 20.20
N PHE A 15 22.72 22.12 19.19
CA PHE A 15 22.02 22.49 17.95
C PHE A 15 22.94 22.39 16.73
N GLN A 16 23.44 21.19 16.44
CA GLN A 16 23.86 20.83 15.08
C GLN A 16 23.46 19.40 14.75
N ALA A 17 22.16 19.12 14.83
CA ALA A 17 21.59 18.16 13.91
C ALA A 17 21.39 18.91 12.58
N LYS A 18 22.38 18.86 11.70
CA LYS A 18 22.11 18.96 10.26
C LYS A 18 21.28 17.72 9.92
N GLU A 19 19.99 17.78 10.19
CA GLU A 19 19.04 16.86 9.60
C GLU A 19 19.24 17.00 8.09
N LEU A 20 19.66 15.90 7.46
CA LEU A 20 19.53 15.75 6.03
C LEU A 20 18.08 16.11 5.71
N VAL A 21 17.89 17.25 5.06
CA VAL A 21 16.67 17.54 4.33
C VAL A 21 16.64 16.50 3.21
N THR A 22 16.09 15.34 3.53
CA THR A 22 15.54 14.42 2.55
C THR A 22 14.49 15.24 1.82
N THR A 23 14.81 15.61 0.58
CA THR A 23 13.86 16.15 -0.38
C THR A 23 12.55 15.39 -0.19
N PRO A 24 11.46 16.07 0.14
CA PRO A 24 10.30 15.35 0.57
C PRO A 24 9.69 14.73 -0.68
N GLU A 25 9.81 13.40 -0.78
CA GLU A 25 8.84 12.57 -1.48
C GLU A 25 7.47 12.73 -0.80
N HIS A 26 6.92 13.95 -0.80
CA HIS A 26 5.64 14.27 -0.22
C HIS A 26 4.61 13.43 -0.95
N ALA A 27 4.21 12.35 -0.29
CA ALA A 27 2.96 11.66 -0.51
C ALA A 27 2.70 11.27 -1.97
N GLN A 28 3.65 10.57 -2.62
CA GLN A 28 3.23 9.74 -3.74
C GLN A 28 2.26 8.68 -3.20
N VAL A 29 0.97 8.91 -3.46
CA VAL A 29 -0.12 8.02 -3.10
C VAL A 29 0.17 6.65 -3.72
N PRO A 30 0.37 5.60 -2.90
CA PRO A 30 0.65 4.27 -3.41
C PRO A 30 -0.43 3.83 -4.40
N GLY A 31 -0.01 3.33 -5.56
CA GLY A 31 -0.90 2.65 -6.48
C GLY A 31 -1.54 1.43 -5.80
N GLY A 32 -2.83 1.21 -6.05
CA GLY A 32 -3.58 0.11 -5.43
C GLY A 32 -4.17 0.44 -4.06
N LEU A 33 -4.19 1.70 -3.64
CA LEU A 33 -5.07 2.10 -2.53
C LEU A 33 -6.53 2.18 -3.00
N PRO A 34 -7.49 1.92 -2.10
CA PRO A 34 -8.88 2.27 -2.35
C PRO A 34 -9.02 3.74 -2.79
N LEU A 35 -9.89 3.99 -3.76
CA LEU A 35 -10.06 5.33 -4.36
C LEU A 35 -10.33 6.42 -3.32
N TRP A 36 -11.14 6.11 -2.31
CA TRP A 36 -11.47 7.05 -1.23
C TRP A 36 -10.23 7.44 -0.41
N LEU A 37 -9.33 6.49 -0.12
CA LEU A 37 -8.14 6.74 0.69
C LEU A 37 -7.09 7.52 -0.11
N GLY A 38 -6.94 7.19 -1.39
CA GLY A 38 -6.10 7.97 -2.30
C GLY A 38 -6.61 9.40 -2.51
N GLY A 39 -7.94 9.60 -2.52
CA GLY A 39 -8.58 10.92 -2.50
C GLY A 39 -8.23 11.69 -1.22
N PHE A 40 -8.49 11.07 -0.06
CA PHE A 40 -8.22 11.66 1.26
C PHE A 40 -6.77 12.12 1.42
N VAL A 41 -5.78 11.28 1.04
CA VAL A 41 -4.37 11.65 1.16
C VAL A 41 -4.03 12.86 0.28
N ARG A 42 -4.56 12.94 -0.95
CA ARG A 42 -4.32 14.08 -1.84
C ARG A 42 -4.91 15.38 -1.29
N GLU A 43 -6.16 15.34 -0.85
CA GLU A 43 -6.84 16.48 -0.25
C GLU A 43 -6.10 16.94 1.01
N ALA A 44 -5.71 16.02 1.89
CA ALA A 44 -4.98 16.35 3.10
C ALA A 44 -3.60 16.97 2.83
N VAL A 45 -2.90 16.55 1.76
CA VAL A 45 -1.65 17.19 1.32
C VAL A 45 -1.90 18.62 0.86
N GLN A 46 -2.94 18.86 0.06
CA GLN A 46 -3.30 20.19 -0.43
C GLN A 46 -3.69 21.14 0.72
N GLU A 47 -4.45 20.66 1.69
CA GLU A 47 -4.79 21.44 2.89
C GLU A 47 -3.54 21.72 3.75
N THR A 48 -2.59 20.78 3.82
CA THR A 48 -1.32 20.98 4.53
C THR A 48 -0.49 22.08 3.86
N GLU A 49 -0.49 22.11 2.53
CA GLU A 49 0.15 23.19 1.77
C GLU A 49 -0.51 24.54 2.06
N THR A 50 -1.84 24.56 2.17
CA THR A 50 -2.59 25.76 2.53
C THR A 50 -2.21 26.27 3.93
N LEU A 51 -2.04 25.37 4.91
CA LEU A 51 -1.55 25.74 6.24
C LEU A 51 -0.16 26.38 6.18
N ARG A 52 0.73 25.85 5.34
CA ARG A 52 2.07 26.41 5.13
C ARG A 52 2.01 27.82 4.55
N HIS A 53 1.21 28.02 3.49
CA HIS A 53 1.03 29.32 2.86
C HIS A 53 0.47 30.38 3.84
N ASN A 54 -0.32 29.96 4.82
CA ASN A 54 -0.88 30.82 5.86
C ASN A 54 0.07 31.05 7.04
N GLY A 55 1.33 30.60 6.96
CA GLY A 55 2.35 30.78 8.01
C GLY A 55 2.21 29.82 9.20
N ALA A 56 1.34 28.82 9.12
CA ALA A 56 1.14 27.81 10.17
C ALA A 56 2.14 26.65 10.05
N GLU A 57 3.44 26.96 9.98
CA GLU A 57 4.52 26.00 9.70
C GLU A 57 4.54 24.81 10.66
N GLN A 58 4.36 25.05 11.97
CA GLN A 58 4.36 23.98 12.96
C GLN A 58 3.18 23.00 12.77
N ALA A 59 1.99 23.53 12.44
CA ALA A 59 0.82 22.70 12.17
C ALA A 59 0.98 21.93 10.86
N ALA A 60 1.53 22.57 9.82
CA ALA A 60 1.83 21.92 8.56
C ALA A 60 2.87 20.79 8.74
N ALA A 61 3.91 21.00 9.55
CA ALA A 61 4.92 19.99 9.86
C ALA A 61 4.34 18.79 10.62
N ALA A 62 3.52 19.04 11.65
CA ALA A 62 2.85 17.98 12.41
C ALA A 62 1.91 17.14 11.51
N ARG A 63 1.14 17.80 10.65
CA ARG A 63 0.24 17.13 9.70
C ARG A 63 1.01 16.33 8.66
N THR A 64 2.11 16.88 8.13
CA THR A 64 3.01 16.17 7.22
C THR A 64 3.55 14.88 7.87
N ALA A 65 4.01 14.94 9.11
CA ALA A 65 4.51 13.76 9.81
C ALA A 65 3.44 12.67 9.97
N LEU A 66 2.18 13.03 10.24
CA LEU A 66 1.07 12.08 10.31
C LEU A 66 0.75 11.47 8.95
N LEU A 67 0.71 12.27 7.88
CA LEU A 67 0.44 11.79 6.53
C LEU A 67 1.54 10.81 6.06
N THR A 68 2.80 11.10 6.36
CA THR A 68 3.91 10.19 6.07
C THR A 68 3.73 8.84 6.77
N LYS A 69 3.34 8.83 8.06
CA LYS A 69 3.06 7.59 8.80
C LYS A 69 1.88 6.82 8.19
N LEU A 70 0.82 7.52 7.80
CA LEU A 70 -0.34 6.92 7.15
C LEU A 70 0.05 6.26 5.82
N VAL A 71 0.79 6.97 4.96
CA VAL A 71 1.24 6.43 3.67
C VAL A 71 2.16 5.23 3.87
N ALA A 72 3.06 5.27 4.84
CA ALA A 72 3.93 4.14 5.18
C ALA A 72 3.11 2.92 5.65
N ALA A 73 2.13 3.12 6.54
CA ALA A 73 1.24 2.05 6.99
C ALA A 73 0.40 1.48 5.84
N ALA A 74 -0.09 2.34 4.95
CA ALA A 74 -0.86 1.94 3.79
C ALA A 74 -0.01 1.12 2.79
N ARG A 75 1.26 1.50 2.55
CA ARG A 75 2.21 0.71 1.77
C ARG A 75 2.43 -0.66 2.40
N ALA A 76 2.75 -0.70 3.69
CA ALA A 76 2.95 -1.96 4.42
C ALA A 76 1.72 -2.87 4.36
N TRP A 77 0.52 -2.30 4.47
CA TRP A 77 -0.74 -3.04 4.34
C TRP A 77 -0.92 -3.63 2.94
N LEU A 78 -0.58 -2.88 1.88
CA LEU A 78 -0.65 -3.34 0.49
C LEU A 78 0.44 -4.39 0.17
N ASP A 79 1.61 -4.26 0.79
CA ASP A 79 2.77 -5.14 0.63
C ASP A 79 2.62 -6.47 1.37
N ALA A 80 1.67 -6.57 2.31
CA ALA A 80 1.41 -7.79 3.05
C ALA A 80 1.15 -8.97 2.09
N GLU A 81 1.90 -10.05 2.30
CA GLU A 81 1.69 -11.32 1.61
C GLU A 81 0.61 -12.12 2.33
N LEU A 82 -0.40 -12.53 1.58
CA LEU A 82 -1.52 -13.33 2.04
C LEU A 82 -1.44 -14.73 1.45
N ASP A 83 -1.91 -15.74 2.19
CA ASP A 83 -2.24 -17.02 1.57
C ASP A 83 -3.54 -16.95 0.77
N THR A 84 -3.88 -18.06 0.10
CA THR A 84 -5.10 -18.13 -0.74
C THR A 84 -6.40 -17.99 0.06
N GLY A 85 -6.41 -18.43 1.31
CA GLY A 85 -7.58 -18.35 2.20
C GLY A 85 -7.79 -16.93 2.72
N GLU A 86 -6.72 -16.28 3.16
CA GLU A 86 -6.71 -14.87 3.55
C GLU A 86 -7.12 -13.97 2.38
N ALA A 87 -6.52 -14.17 1.21
CA ALA A 87 -6.86 -13.43 0.00
C ALA A 87 -8.31 -13.62 -0.44
N ALA A 88 -8.83 -14.85 -0.33
CA ALA A 88 -10.21 -15.17 -0.65
C ALA A 88 -11.20 -14.43 0.26
N LYS A 89 -10.94 -14.41 1.56
CA LYS A 89 -11.74 -13.66 2.54
C LYS A 89 -11.70 -12.16 2.29
N GLU A 90 -10.53 -11.63 1.96
CA GLU A 90 -10.32 -10.19 1.72
C GLU A 90 -11.23 -9.64 0.61
N ILE A 91 -11.40 -10.39 -0.50
CA ILE A 91 -12.20 -9.94 -1.65
C ILE A 91 -13.55 -10.66 -1.80
N GLY A 92 -13.92 -11.51 -0.84
CA GLY A 92 -15.21 -12.21 -0.82
C GLY A 92 -15.38 -13.26 -1.92
N VAL A 93 -14.33 -13.98 -2.30
CA VAL A 93 -14.38 -15.06 -3.31
C VAL A 93 -13.98 -16.41 -2.71
N CYS A 94 -14.16 -17.50 -3.46
CA CYS A 94 -13.64 -18.80 -3.04
C CYS A 94 -12.12 -18.93 -3.29
N GLU A 95 -11.43 -19.72 -2.47
CA GLU A 95 -9.98 -19.95 -2.61
C GLU A 95 -9.56 -20.45 -3.99
N GLU A 96 -10.37 -21.31 -4.62
CA GLU A 96 -10.06 -21.82 -5.96
C GLU A 96 -10.06 -20.71 -7.01
N THR A 97 -10.83 -19.63 -6.81
CA THR A 97 -10.77 -18.44 -7.68
C THR A 97 -9.38 -17.79 -7.61
N ILE A 98 -8.81 -17.67 -6.41
CA ILE A 98 -7.44 -17.16 -6.22
C ILE A 98 -6.43 -18.11 -6.85
N ARG A 99 -6.53 -19.41 -6.59
CA ARG A 99 -5.61 -20.42 -7.19
C ARG A 99 -5.65 -20.38 -8.71
N ARG A 100 -6.83 -20.30 -9.32
CA ARG A 100 -6.99 -20.16 -10.78
C ARG A 100 -6.38 -18.86 -11.30
N ALA A 101 -6.57 -17.75 -10.60
CA ALA A 101 -5.97 -16.48 -10.98
C ALA A 101 -4.44 -16.54 -10.97
N VAL A 102 -3.85 -17.19 -9.96
CA VAL A 102 -2.40 -17.42 -9.87
C VAL A 102 -1.92 -18.34 -11.01
N ARG A 103 -2.56 -19.49 -11.23
CA ARG A 103 -2.20 -20.41 -12.33
C ARG A 103 -2.30 -19.75 -13.72
N ALA A 104 -3.28 -18.85 -13.90
CA ALA A 104 -3.49 -18.10 -15.13
C ALA A 104 -2.57 -16.87 -15.26
N GLY A 105 -1.69 -16.60 -14.30
CA GLY A 105 -0.78 -15.45 -14.31
C GLY A 105 -1.46 -14.09 -14.10
N ARG A 106 -2.73 -14.08 -13.68
CA ARG A 106 -3.48 -12.84 -13.38
C ARG A 106 -3.07 -12.20 -12.06
N ILE A 107 -2.61 -13.01 -11.11
CA ILE A 107 -1.90 -12.57 -9.90
C ILE A 107 -0.51 -13.19 -9.91
N LEU A 108 0.49 -12.41 -9.55
CA LEU A 108 1.85 -12.90 -9.37
C LEU A 108 1.96 -13.73 -8.08
N ASP A 109 2.47 -14.95 -8.21
CA ASP A 109 2.82 -15.79 -7.05
C ASP A 109 4.15 -15.33 -6.45
N ARG A 110 4.15 -15.02 -5.16
CA ARG A 110 5.31 -14.58 -4.39
C ARG A 110 5.95 -15.70 -3.57
N ARG A 111 5.50 -16.95 -3.73
CA ARG A 111 6.09 -18.09 -3.01
C ARG A 111 7.62 -18.13 -3.20
N ALA A 112 8.34 -18.31 -2.10
CA ALA A 112 9.80 -18.48 -2.12
C ALA A 112 10.24 -19.78 -2.84
N TYR A 113 9.39 -20.82 -2.81
CA TYR A 113 9.69 -22.12 -3.39
C TYR A 113 8.52 -22.64 -4.24
N PRO A 114 8.76 -23.29 -5.39
CA PRO A 114 7.71 -23.74 -6.31
C PRO A 114 6.68 -24.70 -5.71
N LYS A 115 7.06 -25.51 -4.72
CA LYS A 115 6.18 -26.49 -4.04
C LYS A 115 5.45 -25.93 -2.80
N GLY A 116 5.68 -24.66 -2.46
CA GLY A 116 5.05 -24.02 -1.30
C GLY A 116 3.60 -23.63 -1.54
N ARG A 117 2.92 -23.22 -0.44
CA ARG A 117 1.60 -22.57 -0.54
C ARG A 117 1.74 -21.27 -1.33
N HIS A 118 0.76 -20.97 -2.18
CA HIS A 118 0.73 -19.71 -2.92
C HIS A 118 0.75 -18.52 -1.95
N ARG A 119 1.53 -17.50 -2.30
CA ARG A 119 1.57 -16.23 -1.59
C ARG A 119 1.23 -15.13 -2.58
N VAL A 120 0.31 -14.26 -2.20
CA VAL A 120 -0.15 -13.16 -3.06
C VAL A 120 -0.04 -11.86 -2.30
N ARG A 121 0.47 -10.81 -2.96
CA ARG A 121 0.52 -9.47 -2.37
C ARG A 121 -0.89 -8.90 -2.33
N ARG A 122 -1.32 -8.35 -1.18
CA ARG A 122 -2.66 -7.77 -1.03
C ARG A 122 -2.98 -6.74 -2.10
N GLY A 123 -2.04 -5.86 -2.44
CA GLY A 123 -2.22 -4.84 -3.48
C GLY A 123 -2.53 -5.39 -4.88
N ASP A 124 -2.20 -6.65 -5.18
CA ASP A 124 -2.54 -7.27 -6.47
C ASP A 124 -3.98 -7.81 -6.51
N LEU A 125 -4.64 -7.97 -5.35
CA LEU A 125 -6.01 -8.50 -5.28
C LEU A 125 -7.05 -7.55 -5.85
N GLN A 126 -6.82 -6.23 -5.79
CA GLN A 126 -7.75 -5.25 -6.37
C GLN A 126 -7.91 -5.42 -7.89
N LYS A 127 -6.88 -5.92 -8.59
CA LYS A 127 -6.97 -6.23 -10.02
C LYS A 127 -7.99 -7.33 -10.32
N LEU A 128 -8.21 -8.26 -9.37
CA LEU A 128 -9.25 -9.28 -9.49
C LEU A 128 -10.64 -8.75 -9.17
N ALA A 129 -10.76 -7.95 -8.10
CA ALA A 129 -12.04 -7.40 -7.69
C ALA A 129 -12.67 -6.54 -8.79
N GLY A 130 -11.87 -5.76 -9.51
CA GLY A 130 -12.34 -4.95 -10.64
C GLY A 130 -12.71 -5.73 -11.90
N ALA A 131 -12.18 -6.96 -12.08
CA ALA A 131 -12.44 -7.78 -13.26
C ALA A 131 -13.74 -8.59 -13.19
N ASN A 132 -14.29 -8.78 -11.98
CA ASN A 132 -15.44 -9.65 -11.73
C ASN A 132 -16.80 -8.97 -11.96
N THR A 133 -16.81 -7.72 -12.44
CA THR A 133 -18.03 -6.98 -12.80
C THR A 133 -18.60 -7.35 -14.16
N ARG A 134 -18.04 -8.32 -14.88
CA ARG A 134 -18.75 -8.92 -16.02
C ARG A 134 -19.97 -9.66 -15.49
N SER A 135 -21.14 -9.06 -15.69
CA SER A 135 -22.43 -9.69 -15.45
C SER A 135 -22.47 -11.04 -16.17
N TYR A 136 -22.90 -12.08 -15.44
CA TYR A 136 -23.11 -13.40 -16.01
C TYR A 136 -24.14 -13.30 -17.14
N ASP A 137 -23.75 -13.70 -18.35
CA ASP A 137 -24.66 -13.76 -19.50
C ASP A 137 -25.23 -15.18 -19.61
N PRO A 138 -26.49 -15.41 -19.16
CA PRO A 138 -27.11 -16.73 -19.22
C PRO A 138 -27.31 -17.22 -20.66
N THR A 139 -27.37 -16.31 -21.63
CA THR A 139 -27.58 -16.62 -23.05
C THR A 139 -26.32 -17.23 -23.65
N ALA A 140 -25.17 -16.59 -23.39
CA ALA A 140 -23.87 -17.10 -23.82
C ALA A 140 -23.56 -18.48 -23.20
N ASP A 141 -23.92 -18.68 -21.93
CA ASP A 141 -23.73 -19.95 -21.24
C ASP A 141 -24.62 -21.06 -21.80
N ALA A 142 -25.90 -20.78 -22.04
CA ALA A 142 -26.83 -21.71 -22.68
C ALA A 142 -26.37 -22.13 -24.09
N GLN A 143 -25.83 -21.19 -24.86
CA GLN A 143 -25.27 -21.47 -26.20
C GLN A 143 -24.00 -22.33 -26.12
N SER A 144 -23.11 -22.06 -25.17
CA SER A 144 -21.91 -22.88 -24.92
C SER A 144 -22.27 -24.33 -24.59
N ILE A 145 -23.25 -24.55 -23.70
CA ILE A 145 -23.75 -25.88 -23.32
C ILE A 145 -24.37 -26.59 -24.53
N ALA A 146 -25.16 -25.88 -25.33
CA ALA A 146 -25.77 -26.44 -26.54
C ALA A 146 -24.71 -26.84 -27.60
N GLN A 147 -23.63 -26.08 -27.74
CA GLN A 147 -22.53 -26.40 -28.65
C GLN A 147 -21.71 -27.61 -28.18
N LEU A 148 -21.46 -27.75 -26.88
CA LEU A 148 -20.80 -28.91 -26.29
C LEU A 148 -21.58 -30.21 -26.55
N ARG A 149 -22.91 -30.16 -26.45
CA ARG A 149 -23.80 -31.31 -26.71
C ARG A 149 -23.90 -31.71 -28.19
N ARG A 150 -23.49 -30.86 -29.14
CA ARG A 150 -23.44 -31.20 -30.57
C ARG A 150 -22.14 -31.88 -31.00
N LYS A 151 -21.10 -31.81 -30.17
CA LYS A 151 -19.77 -32.40 -30.45
C LYS A 151 -19.57 -33.79 -29.83
N VAL A 152 -20.60 -34.32 -29.16
CA VAL A 152 -20.72 -35.69 -28.67
C VAL A 152 -21.66 -36.43 -29.60
#